data_AF-A0A6J5ZBU9-F1
#
_entry.id   AF-A0A6J5ZBU9-F1
#
_cell.length_a   1.000
_cell.length_b   1.000
_cell.length_c   1.000
_cell.angle_alpha   90.00
_cell.angle_beta   90.00
_cell.angle_gamma   90.00
#
_symmetry.space_group_name_H-M   'P 1'
#
loop_
_entity.id
_entity.type
_entity.pdbx_description
1 polymer ?
#
loop_
_entity_poly.entity_id
_entity_poly.type
_entity_poly.pdbx_seq_one_letter_code
_entity_poly.pdbx_strand_id
1 'polypeptide(L)'
;MYNWGTLDSWVSRANAVGIADIMYVFGTTPIWAVDPSATTYQESTSHGWRGSGSAKPPRLSDYQSFVQALVDRYRGRITSYEVWNEANLKPYWVGTPARMAELTKIAFDVINNPQTGDPSAQVLAASTTVRGTKFSGFYPKYLKELKKRRWPIDAYTGHFYPDRTAKPYKRILLFKKFRFALKRAKAAKRPIWDTEVNYGLRGYEVPQSKIAAYVGQSFLESRKQKIARTYWYIWGPEIVYEGTPLLGVTIKSGTTGADAFAQISTWLSDTAMSKCLTKSRLNYCRFDKADARQTIAWTHFGTAKIRVPTFATTACTLNGKCKSVRPKSLIVVGMTPVKFSTE
;
A
#
# COMPACT_ATOMS: atom_id res chain seq x y z
N MET A 1 28.62 -9.28 -10.82
CA MET A 1 28.73 -9.07 -9.37
C MET A 1 27.62 -8.13 -8.93
N TYR A 2 26.92 -8.41 -7.83
CA TYR A 2 25.82 -7.58 -7.31
C TYR A 2 26.30 -6.78 -6.09
N ASN A 3 25.86 -5.53 -5.93
CA ASN A 3 26.10 -4.73 -4.74
C ASN A 3 24.87 -4.75 -3.83
N TRP A 4 24.93 -5.51 -2.74
CA TRP A 4 23.81 -5.72 -1.82
C TRP A 4 23.84 -4.82 -0.58
N GLY A 5 24.91 -4.05 -0.34
CA GLY A 5 25.18 -3.45 0.96
C GLY A 5 24.05 -2.59 1.53
N THR A 6 23.38 -1.80 0.69
CA THR A 6 22.22 -1.00 1.11
C THR A 6 21.04 -1.88 1.53
N LEU A 7 20.68 -2.89 0.72
CA LEU A 7 19.56 -3.78 1.03
C LEU A 7 19.86 -4.68 2.24
N ASP A 8 21.10 -5.15 2.38
CA ASP A 8 21.57 -5.88 3.57
C ASP A 8 21.37 -5.07 4.84
N SER A 9 21.74 -3.79 4.80
CA SER A 9 21.57 -2.86 5.92
C SER A 9 20.10 -2.68 6.29
N TRP A 10 19.22 -2.49 5.29
CA TRP A 10 17.77 -2.35 5.54
C TRP A 10 17.14 -3.61 6.12
N VAL A 11 17.39 -4.77 5.51
CA VAL A 11 16.83 -6.05 5.97
C VAL A 11 17.35 -6.39 7.38
N SER A 12 18.65 -6.19 7.63
CA SER A 12 19.23 -6.48 8.94
C SER A 12 18.72 -5.53 10.02
N ARG A 13 18.56 -4.24 9.73
CA ARG A 13 17.95 -3.27 10.67
C ARG A 13 16.50 -3.60 10.98
N ALA A 14 15.71 -3.96 9.96
CA ALA A 14 14.33 -4.39 10.15
C ALA A 14 14.25 -5.63 11.07
N ASN A 15 15.04 -6.67 10.78
CA ASN A 15 15.07 -7.88 11.60
C ASN A 15 15.55 -7.61 13.03
N ALA A 16 16.54 -6.73 13.22
CA ALA A 16 17.08 -6.38 14.54
C ALA A 16 16.05 -5.71 15.48
N VAL A 17 15.01 -5.08 14.92
CA VAL A 17 13.89 -4.50 15.68
C VAL A 17 12.62 -5.37 15.63
N GLY A 18 12.75 -6.64 15.22
CA GLY A 18 11.65 -7.61 15.19
C GLY A 18 10.71 -7.49 13.97
N ILE A 19 11.03 -6.66 12.97
CA ILE A 19 10.27 -6.61 11.73
C ILE A 19 10.74 -7.77 10.83
N ALA A 20 9.88 -8.77 10.70
CA ALA A 20 10.10 -9.94 9.86
C ALA A 20 9.29 -9.92 8.54
N ASP A 21 8.27 -9.07 8.45
CA ASP A 21 7.40 -8.96 7.27
C ASP A 21 7.91 -7.85 6.34
N ILE A 22 8.77 -8.23 5.40
CA ILE A 22 9.43 -7.33 4.45
C ILE A 22 8.92 -7.61 3.03
N MET A 23 8.54 -6.54 2.32
CA MET A 23 8.17 -6.57 0.90
C MET A 23 9.25 -5.91 0.08
N TYR A 24 9.74 -6.61 -0.95
CA TYR A 24 10.65 -6.06 -1.95
C TYR A 24 9.88 -5.73 -3.22
N VAL A 25 10.09 -4.54 -3.79
CA VAL A 25 9.47 -4.14 -5.05
C VAL A 25 10.52 -4.21 -6.14
N PHE A 26 10.32 -5.08 -7.13
CA PHE A 26 11.12 -5.04 -8.34
C PHE A 26 10.85 -3.73 -9.07
N GLY A 27 11.87 -3.11 -9.66
CA GLY A 27 11.66 -1.90 -10.42
C GLY A 27 12.95 -1.29 -10.90
N THR A 28 12.83 -0.54 -12.00
CA THR A 28 13.95 -0.01 -12.79
C THR A 28 14.87 -1.11 -13.33
N THR A 29 15.50 -0.84 -14.46
CA THR A 29 16.44 -1.73 -15.12
C THR A 29 17.80 -1.05 -15.14
N PRO A 30 18.90 -1.71 -14.73
CA PRO A 30 20.23 -1.13 -14.84
C PRO A 30 20.54 -0.73 -16.30
N ILE A 31 21.29 0.36 -16.51
CA ILE A 31 21.61 0.87 -17.87
C ILE A 31 22.18 -0.23 -18.77
N TRP A 32 23.13 -1.03 -18.26
CA TRP A 32 23.76 -2.10 -19.03
C TRP A 32 22.78 -3.22 -19.44
N ALA A 33 21.66 -3.33 -18.74
CA ALA A 33 20.64 -4.33 -18.92
C ALA A 33 19.35 -3.74 -19.52
N VAL A 34 19.37 -2.54 -20.09
CA VAL A 34 18.18 -1.88 -20.64
C VAL A 34 18.00 -2.25 -22.12
N ASP A 35 16.75 -2.40 -22.59
CA ASP A 35 16.50 -2.58 -24.03
C ASP A 35 16.95 -1.31 -24.78
N PRO A 36 17.93 -1.40 -25.71
CA PRO A 36 18.39 -0.24 -26.48
C PRO A 36 17.27 0.41 -27.32
N SER A 37 16.19 -0.31 -27.63
CA SER A 37 15.02 0.27 -28.31
C SER A 37 14.16 1.13 -27.38
N ALA A 38 14.45 1.14 -26.07
CA ALA A 38 13.71 1.87 -25.06
C ALA A 38 14.37 3.22 -24.68
N THR A 39 15.31 3.69 -25.50
CA THR A 39 16.12 4.92 -25.35
C THR A 39 15.31 6.21 -25.21
N THR A 40 14.06 6.26 -25.67
CA THR A 40 13.20 7.45 -25.60
C THR A 40 12.82 7.88 -24.17
N TYR A 41 13.17 7.11 -23.14
CA TYR A 41 12.94 7.47 -21.73
C TYR A 41 14.22 7.47 -20.87
N GLN A 42 15.41 7.51 -21.49
CA GLN A 42 16.68 7.73 -20.79
C GLN A 42 16.75 9.10 -20.07
N GLU A 43 15.85 10.04 -20.39
CA GLU A 43 15.81 11.40 -19.81
C GLU A 43 15.12 11.53 -18.44
N SER A 44 14.68 10.45 -17.80
CA SER A 44 14.22 10.53 -16.40
C SER A 44 15.38 10.38 -15.41
N THR A 45 16.53 10.99 -15.69
CA THR A 45 17.53 11.35 -14.67
C THR A 45 17.03 12.45 -13.74
N SER A 46 15.92 13.11 -14.08
CA SER A 46 15.32 14.22 -13.33
C SER A 46 15.18 13.92 -11.84
N HIS A 47 14.98 12.67 -11.43
CA HIS A 47 14.71 12.35 -10.03
C HIS A 47 15.93 11.94 -9.19
N GLY A 48 17.18 11.88 -9.69
CA GLY A 48 18.43 11.62 -8.92
C GLY A 48 18.55 10.27 -8.18
N TRP A 49 17.44 9.68 -7.75
CA TRP A 49 17.25 8.41 -7.05
C TRP A 49 16.74 7.31 -7.99
N ARG A 50 16.38 7.67 -9.23
CA ARG A 50 15.93 6.73 -10.26
C ARG A 50 17.14 6.35 -11.10
N GLY A 51 17.54 5.08 -11.06
CA GLY A 51 18.45 4.54 -12.07
C GLY A 51 17.86 4.76 -13.46
N SER A 52 18.71 5.02 -14.44
CA SER A 52 18.38 5.45 -15.82
C SER A 52 17.67 4.41 -16.70
N GLY A 53 16.99 3.43 -16.11
CA GLY A 53 16.18 2.46 -16.84
C GLY A 53 14.78 2.34 -16.29
N SER A 54 13.93 3.32 -16.58
CA SER A 54 12.45 3.15 -16.63
C SER A 54 11.98 2.12 -17.69
N ALA A 55 12.91 1.40 -18.30
CA ALA A 55 12.73 0.61 -19.49
C ALA A 55 12.78 -0.90 -19.16
N LYS A 56 12.10 -1.71 -19.97
CA LYS A 56 12.05 -3.17 -19.81
C LYS A 56 13.46 -3.78 -19.98
N PRO A 57 13.78 -4.90 -19.30
CA PRO A 57 15.00 -5.64 -19.60
C PRO A 57 14.91 -6.25 -21.03
N PRO A 58 15.97 -6.16 -21.87
CA PRO A 58 16.01 -6.74 -23.20
C PRO A 58 15.95 -8.26 -23.12
N ARG A 59 16.65 -8.83 -22.12
CA ARG A 59 16.76 -10.28 -21.92
C ARG A 59 16.02 -10.71 -20.66
N LEU A 60 15.10 -11.65 -20.82
CA LEU A 60 14.40 -12.28 -19.69
C LEU A 60 15.36 -13.03 -18.76
N SER A 61 16.42 -13.61 -19.33
CA SER A 61 17.44 -14.33 -18.57
C SER A 61 18.13 -13.46 -17.53
N ASP A 62 18.41 -12.19 -17.86
CA ASP A 62 19.09 -11.27 -16.93
C ASP A 62 18.18 -10.97 -15.73
N TYR A 63 16.88 -10.80 -15.98
CA TYR A 63 15.88 -10.66 -14.92
C TYR A 63 15.77 -11.93 -14.08
N GLN A 64 15.68 -13.10 -14.71
CA GLN A 64 15.62 -14.39 -14.00
C GLN A 64 16.85 -14.59 -13.10
N SER A 65 18.06 -14.34 -13.61
CA SER A 65 19.30 -14.43 -12.82
C SER A 65 19.31 -13.44 -11.66
N PHE A 66 18.79 -12.23 -11.85
CA PHE A 66 18.66 -11.27 -10.76
C PHE A 66 17.65 -11.72 -9.69
N VAL A 67 16.48 -12.23 -10.08
CA VAL A 67 15.50 -12.78 -9.13
C VAL A 67 16.13 -13.93 -8.34
N GLN A 68 16.83 -14.86 -9.02
CA GLN A 68 17.48 -15.98 -8.35
C GLN A 68 18.53 -15.49 -7.35
N ALA A 69 19.42 -14.58 -7.75
CA ALA A 69 20.45 -14.04 -6.87
C ALA A 69 19.87 -13.28 -5.65
N LEU A 70 18.73 -12.60 -5.83
CA LEU A 70 18.00 -11.96 -4.73
C LEU A 70 17.41 -13.00 -3.77
N VAL A 71 16.76 -14.04 -4.30
CA VAL A 71 16.18 -15.12 -3.49
C VAL A 71 17.26 -15.91 -2.75
N ASP A 72 18.35 -16.27 -3.41
CA ASP A 72 19.49 -16.98 -2.79
C ASP A 72 20.02 -16.23 -1.56
N ARG A 73 20.05 -14.90 -1.64
CA ARG A 73 20.56 -14.04 -0.57
C ARG A 73 19.55 -13.81 0.56
N TYR A 74 18.27 -13.66 0.23
CA TYR A 74 17.26 -13.15 1.17
C TYR A 74 16.10 -14.11 1.47
N ARG A 75 16.16 -15.37 1.00
CA ARG A 75 15.21 -16.42 1.36
C ARG A 75 15.02 -16.48 2.88
N GLY A 76 13.77 -16.55 3.32
CA GLY A 76 13.37 -16.51 4.73
C GLY A 76 13.48 -15.14 5.41
N ARG A 77 13.93 -14.08 4.71
CA ARG A 77 14.09 -12.72 5.25
C ARG A 77 13.25 -11.68 4.51
N ILE A 78 12.99 -11.88 3.22
CA ILE A 78 12.01 -11.12 2.44
C ILE A 78 10.79 -12.00 2.22
N THR A 79 9.64 -11.56 2.71
CA THR A 79 8.41 -12.36 2.75
C THR A 79 7.50 -12.16 1.56
N SER A 80 7.72 -11.09 0.79
CA SER A 80 6.93 -10.82 -0.40
C SER A 80 7.69 -10.02 -1.45
N TYR A 81 7.37 -10.28 -2.70
CA TYR A 81 8.02 -9.67 -3.86
C TYR A 81 6.98 -9.11 -4.82
N GLU A 82 6.91 -7.78 -4.96
CA GLU A 82 6.03 -7.10 -5.91
C GLU A 82 6.69 -6.97 -7.28
N VAL A 83 6.05 -7.54 -8.31
CA VAL A 83 6.65 -7.56 -9.65
C VAL A 83 6.34 -6.28 -10.41
N TRP A 84 7.21 -5.31 -10.20
CA TRP A 84 7.23 -4.00 -10.85
C TRP A 84 6.34 -2.94 -10.21
N ASN A 85 6.91 -1.75 -10.05
CA ASN A 85 6.20 -0.57 -9.58
C ASN A 85 5.46 0.14 -10.71
N GLU A 86 4.17 0.43 -10.51
CA GLU A 86 3.32 1.26 -11.37
C GLU A 86 3.48 0.98 -12.87
N ALA A 87 3.42 -0.30 -13.27
CA ALA A 87 3.73 -0.74 -14.63
C ALA A 87 2.85 -0.12 -15.73
N ASN A 88 1.74 0.55 -15.37
CA ASN A 88 0.91 1.31 -16.29
C ASN A 88 1.45 2.72 -16.62
N LEU A 89 2.54 3.14 -15.98
CA LEU A 89 3.14 4.45 -16.15
C LEU A 89 4.48 4.35 -16.90
N LYS A 90 4.59 5.09 -18.01
CA LYS A 90 5.80 5.14 -18.85
C LYS A 90 7.11 5.41 -18.08
N PRO A 91 7.15 6.29 -17.04
CA PRO A 91 8.36 6.49 -16.24
C PRO A 91 8.82 5.28 -15.43
N TYR A 92 8.07 4.18 -15.40
CA TYR A 92 8.50 2.94 -14.76
C TYR A 92 8.55 1.78 -15.75
N TRP A 93 7.68 1.76 -16.76
CA TRP A 93 7.58 0.65 -17.70
C TRP A 93 7.17 1.11 -19.10
N VAL A 94 8.01 0.76 -20.09
CA VAL A 94 7.77 1.01 -21.52
C VAL A 94 7.45 -0.27 -22.31
N GLY A 95 7.41 -1.43 -21.66
CA GLY A 95 7.06 -2.69 -22.30
C GLY A 95 5.55 -2.93 -22.43
N THR A 96 5.18 -4.07 -22.99
CA THR A 96 3.76 -4.46 -23.14
C THR A 96 3.20 -5.09 -21.86
N PRO A 97 1.88 -5.12 -21.67
CA PRO A 97 1.25 -5.90 -20.60
C PRO A 97 1.60 -7.40 -20.65
N ALA A 98 1.77 -7.98 -21.85
CA ALA A 98 2.18 -9.36 -22.02
C ALA A 98 3.59 -9.61 -21.49
N ARG A 99 4.52 -8.70 -21.82
CA ARG A 99 5.89 -8.77 -21.32
C ARG A 99 5.96 -8.60 -19.80
N MET A 100 5.14 -7.72 -19.22
CA MET A 100 5.06 -7.62 -17.75
C MET A 100 4.55 -8.91 -17.12
N ALA A 101 3.56 -9.59 -17.73
CA ALA A 101 3.07 -10.88 -17.26
C ALA A 101 4.13 -12.01 -17.41
N GLU A 102 5.05 -11.92 -18.37
CA GLU A 102 6.21 -12.81 -18.46
C GLU A 102 7.16 -12.60 -17.29
N LEU A 103 7.53 -11.35 -16.96
CA LEU A 103 8.35 -11.06 -15.79
C LEU A 103 7.66 -11.54 -14.50
N THR A 104 6.35 -11.33 -14.37
CA THR A 104 5.58 -11.84 -13.23
C THR A 104 5.67 -13.36 -13.12
N LYS A 105 5.53 -14.08 -14.25
CA LYS A 105 5.67 -15.53 -14.26
C LYS A 105 7.09 -15.99 -13.90
N ILE A 106 8.12 -15.33 -14.43
CA ILE A 106 9.52 -15.66 -14.11
C ILE A 106 9.78 -15.50 -12.61
N ALA A 107 9.37 -14.37 -12.02
CA ALA A 107 9.51 -14.15 -10.59
C ALA A 107 8.78 -15.24 -9.79
N PHE A 108 7.54 -15.55 -10.17
CA PHE A 108 6.75 -16.61 -9.55
C PHE A 108 7.44 -17.98 -9.62
N ASP A 109 7.94 -18.38 -10.79
CA ASP A 109 8.55 -19.69 -10.99
C ASP A 109 9.88 -19.81 -10.23
N VAL A 110 10.69 -18.75 -10.20
CA VAL A 110 11.97 -18.73 -9.44
C VAL A 110 11.71 -18.75 -7.94
N ILE A 111 10.83 -17.88 -7.44
CA ILE A 111 10.55 -17.76 -6.00
C ILE A 111 9.86 -19.03 -5.49
N ASN A 112 8.92 -19.62 -6.23
CA ASN A 112 8.23 -20.84 -5.80
C ASN A 112 8.99 -22.14 -6.13
N ASN A 113 10.22 -22.07 -6.63
CA ASN A 113 11.01 -23.27 -6.87
C ASN A 113 11.30 -23.97 -5.52
N PRO A 114 10.93 -25.25 -5.33
CA PRO A 114 11.10 -25.91 -4.03
C PRO A 114 12.54 -26.25 -3.66
N GLN A 115 13.48 -26.23 -4.62
CA GLN A 115 14.89 -26.55 -4.39
C GLN A 115 15.75 -25.31 -4.22
N THR A 116 15.53 -24.29 -5.07
CA THR A 116 16.38 -23.09 -5.16
C THR A 116 15.66 -21.80 -4.79
N GLY A 117 14.35 -21.85 -4.55
CA GLY A 117 13.53 -20.69 -4.27
C GLY A 117 13.27 -20.46 -2.77
N ASP A 118 12.21 -19.71 -2.52
CA ASP A 118 11.56 -19.53 -1.22
C ASP A 118 10.03 -19.66 -1.40
N PRO A 119 9.48 -20.90 -1.43
CA PRO A 119 8.05 -21.12 -1.59
C PRO A 119 7.17 -20.59 -0.44
N SER A 120 7.78 -20.08 0.65
CA SER A 120 7.05 -19.43 1.73
C SER A 120 6.78 -17.94 1.44
N ALA A 121 7.57 -17.32 0.56
CA ALA A 121 7.40 -15.94 0.17
C ALA A 121 6.25 -15.76 -0.84
N GLN A 122 5.58 -14.61 -0.78
CA GLN A 122 4.45 -14.29 -1.66
C GLN A 122 4.91 -13.51 -2.89
N VAL A 123 4.39 -13.86 -4.07
CA VAL A 123 4.65 -13.10 -5.30
C VAL A 123 3.44 -12.25 -5.64
N LEU A 124 3.63 -10.93 -5.68
CA LEU A 124 2.56 -9.97 -5.91
C LEU A 124 2.58 -9.50 -7.36
N ALA A 125 1.40 -9.24 -7.90
CA ALA A 125 1.23 -8.70 -9.25
C ALA A 125 1.94 -7.35 -9.42
N ALA A 126 2.12 -6.92 -10.67
CA ALA A 126 2.57 -5.57 -10.96
C ALA A 126 1.58 -4.54 -10.42
N SER A 127 2.13 -3.56 -9.70
CA SER A 127 1.35 -2.47 -9.12
C SER A 127 0.87 -1.51 -10.22
N THR A 128 -0.19 -0.77 -9.91
CA THR A 128 -0.78 0.17 -10.86
C THR A 128 -1.40 1.37 -10.15
N THR A 129 -1.20 2.55 -10.71
CA THR A 129 -2.10 3.67 -10.40
C THR A 129 -3.48 3.40 -10.97
N VAL A 130 -4.53 3.73 -10.22
CA VAL A 130 -5.92 3.42 -10.63
C VAL A 130 -6.64 4.63 -11.27
N ARG A 131 -5.92 5.75 -11.40
CA ARG A 131 -6.40 7.01 -11.97
C ARG A 131 -6.26 7.06 -13.49
N GLY A 132 -7.17 7.80 -14.12
CA GLY A 132 -7.09 8.14 -15.55
C GLY A 132 -7.17 6.96 -16.51
N THR A 133 -6.78 7.23 -17.76
CA THR A 133 -6.83 6.30 -18.90
C THR A 133 -5.68 5.30 -18.91
N LYS A 134 -4.55 5.61 -18.25
CA LYS A 134 -3.37 4.72 -18.15
C LYS A 134 -3.74 3.39 -17.48
N PHE A 135 -4.52 3.42 -16.40
CA PHE A 135 -5.06 2.22 -15.76
C PHE A 135 -5.86 1.35 -16.73
N SER A 136 -6.84 1.93 -17.43
CA SER A 136 -7.71 1.20 -18.37
C SER A 136 -6.98 0.68 -19.61
N GLY A 137 -5.92 1.36 -20.05
CA GLY A 137 -5.11 0.97 -21.20
C GLY A 137 -4.19 -0.22 -20.92
N PHE A 138 -3.76 -0.40 -19.66
CA PHE A 138 -2.77 -1.41 -19.26
C PHE A 138 -3.38 -2.57 -18.46
N TYR A 139 -4.02 -2.28 -17.32
CA TYR A 139 -4.33 -3.29 -16.31
C TYR A 139 -5.28 -4.40 -16.80
N PRO A 140 -6.38 -4.12 -17.52
CA PRO A 140 -7.22 -5.18 -18.09
C PRO A 140 -6.48 -6.11 -19.06
N LYS A 141 -5.53 -5.58 -19.84
CA LYS A 141 -4.70 -6.37 -20.76
C LYS A 141 -3.70 -7.21 -19.97
N TYR A 142 -3.08 -6.65 -18.94
CA TYR A 142 -2.19 -7.38 -18.04
C TYR A 142 -2.91 -8.53 -17.33
N LEU A 143 -4.13 -8.31 -16.81
CA LEU A 143 -4.96 -9.38 -16.22
C LEU A 143 -5.30 -10.49 -17.23
N LYS A 144 -5.56 -10.16 -18.50
CA LYS A 144 -5.76 -11.17 -19.56
C LYS A 144 -4.50 -12.02 -19.76
N GLU A 145 -3.32 -11.42 -19.69
CA GLU A 145 -2.03 -12.08 -19.86
C GLU A 145 -1.64 -12.92 -18.64
N LEU A 146 -1.95 -12.48 -17.42
CA LEU A 146 -1.84 -13.30 -16.22
C LEU A 146 -2.78 -14.51 -16.25
N LYS A 147 -4.02 -14.32 -16.73
CA LYS A 147 -5.00 -15.41 -16.87
C LYS A 147 -4.48 -16.51 -17.80
N LYS A 148 -3.90 -16.13 -18.95
CA LYS A 148 -3.27 -17.09 -19.89
C LYS A 148 -2.15 -17.89 -19.22
N ARG A 149 -1.48 -17.30 -18.22
CA ARG A 149 -0.40 -17.89 -17.43
C ARG A 149 -0.88 -18.54 -16.12
N ARG A 150 -2.19 -18.77 -15.97
CA ARG A 150 -2.82 -19.39 -14.79
C ARG A 150 -2.64 -18.61 -13.47
N TRP A 151 -2.57 -17.28 -13.55
CA TRP A 151 -2.44 -16.39 -12.39
C TRP A 151 -1.23 -16.70 -11.49
N PRO A 152 0.01 -16.53 -12.00
CA PRO A 152 1.24 -16.82 -11.26
C PRO A 152 1.52 -15.69 -10.24
N ILE A 153 0.60 -15.49 -9.30
CA ILE A 153 0.62 -14.48 -8.25
C ILE A 153 -0.19 -14.96 -7.03
N ASP A 154 0.17 -14.44 -5.88
CA ASP A 154 -0.50 -14.66 -4.59
C ASP A 154 -1.40 -13.49 -4.19
N ALA A 155 -1.12 -12.28 -4.69
CA ALA A 155 -1.95 -11.10 -4.46
C ALA A 155 -1.99 -10.16 -5.67
N TYR A 156 -3.09 -9.41 -5.80
CA TYR A 156 -3.16 -8.24 -6.67
C TYR A 156 -2.70 -7.00 -5.92
N THR A 157 -1.97 -6.12 -6.58
CA THR A 157 -1.54 -4.85 -6.00
C THR A 157 -2.01 -3.66 -6.83
N GLY A 158 -2.20 -2.52 -6.16
CA GLY A 158 -2.58 -1.27 -6.78
C GLY A 158 -2.38 -0.12 -5.81
N HIS A 159 -2.18 1.08 -6.33
CA HIS A 159 -1.95 2.28 -5.54
C HIS A 159 -3.21 3.14 -5.56
N PHE A 160 -3.86 3.29 -4.42
CA PHE A 160 -5.17 3.96 -4.33
C PHE A 160 -5.06 5.44 -3.93
N TYR A 161 -4.04 6.16 -4.41
CA TYR A 161 -3.94 7.62 -4.28
C TYR A 161 -5.12 8.32 -4.95
N PRO A 162 -5.99 9.03 -4.20
CA PRO A 162 -6.99 9.88 -4.82
C PRO A 162 -6.34 11.15 -5.41
N ASP A 163 -7.17 12.10 -5.85
CA ASP A 163 -6.63 13.40 -6.26
C ASP A 163 -5.88 14.09 -5.11
N ARG A 164 -4.88 14.93 -5.41
CA ARG A 164 -4.03 15.58 -4.39
C ARG A 164 -4.83 16.40 -3.38
N THR A 165 -5.98 16.94 -3.81
CA THR A 165 -6.91 17.74 -2.99
C THR A 165 -7.97 16.88 -2.26
N ALA A 166 -8.02 15.59 -2.57
CA ALA A 166 -9.10 14.72 -2.11
C ALA A 166 -8.89 14.25 -0.67
N LYS A 167 -10.03 14.00 -0.01
CA LYS A 167 -10.09 13.40 1.33
C LYS A 167 -9.98 11.86 1.25
N PRO A 168 -9.57 11.19 2.34
CA PRO A 168 -9.35 9.74 2.37
C PRO A 168 -10.48 8.90 1.78
N TYR A 169 -11.74 9.18 2.12
CA TYR A 169 -12.88 8.40 1.66
C TYR A 169 -13.02 8.33 0.13
N LYS A 170 -12.41 9.25 -0.64
CA LYS A 170 -12.44 9.21 -2.11
C LYS A 170 -11.62 8.05 -2.69
N ARG A 171 -10.63 7.52 -1.97
CA ARG A 171 -9.85 6.35 -2.44
C ARG A 171 -10.71 5.10 -2.64
N ILE A 172 -11.83 4.99 -1.91
CA ILE A 172 -12.78 3.89 -2.03
C ILE A 172 -13.30 3.76 -3.47
N LEU A 173 -13.45 4.87 -4.19
CA LEU A 173 -13.87 4.86 -5.59
C LEU A 173 -12.82 4.21 -6.51
N LEU A 174 -11.54 4.45 -6.23
CA LEU A 174 -10.43 3.81 -6.94
C LEU A 174 -10.39 2.32 -6.64
N PHE A 175 -10.54 1.94 -5.38
CA PHE A 175 -10.61 0.53 -5.00
C PHE A 175 -11.80 -0.19 -5.66
N LYS A 176 -12.99 0.44 -5.70
CA LYS A 176 -14.16 -0.11 -6.41
C LYS A 176 -13.89 -0.29 -7.90
N LYS A 177 -13.24 0.68 -8.56
CA LYS A 177 -12.82 0.58 -9.96
C LYS A 177 -11.84 -0.58 -10.18
N PHE A 178 -10.88 -0.75 -9.27
CA PHE A 178 -9.93 -1.87 -9.31
C PHE A 178 -10.63 -3.23 -9.16
N ARG A 179 -11.49 -3.39 -8.14
CA ARG A 179 -12.31 -4.61 -7.97
C ARG A 179 -13.19 -4.91 -9.18
N PHE A 180 -13.75 -3.87 -9.81
CA PHE A 180 -14.54 -4.04 -11.02
C PHE A 180 -13.71 -4.57 -12.18
N ALA A 181 -12.47 -4.09 -12.36
CA ALA A 181 -11.55 -4.63 -13.36
C ALA A 181 -11.23 -6.12 -13.11
N LEU A 182 -10.96 -6.50 -11.85
CA LEU A 182 -10.76 -7.90 -11.47
C LEU A 182 -12.00 -8.76 -11.77
N LYS A 183 -13.20 -8.29 -11.40
CA LYS A 183 -14.46 -9.00 -11.69
C LYS A 183 -14.65 -9.19 -13.20
N ARG A 184 -14.43 -8.13 -14.00
CA ARG A 184 -14.56 -8.18 -15.46
C ARG A 184 -13.56 -9.15 -16.10
N ALA A 185 -12.34 -9.24 -15.56
CA ALA A 185 -11.33 -10.18 -16.01
C ALA A 185 -11.62 -11.64 -15.61
N LYS A 186 -12.63 -11.89 -14.76
CA LYS A 186 -12.84 -13.18 -14.08
C LYS A 186 -11.55 -13.63 -13.38
N ALA A 187 -10.96 -12.68 -12.64
CA ALA A 187 -9.74 -12.86 -11.87
C ALA A 187 -9.85 -14.01 -10.85
N ALA A 188 -8.75 -14.74 -10.63
CA ALA A 188 -8.68 -15.70 -9.53
C ALA A 188 -8.93 -14.99 -8.20
N LYS A 189 -9.53 -15.70 -7.23
CA LYS A 189 -9.74 -15.13 -5.90
C LYS A 189 -8.39 -15.05 -5.17
N ARG A 190 -7.80 -13.86 -5.14
CA ARG A 190 -6.58 -13.54 -4.40
C ARG A 190 -6.80 -12.29 -3.54
N PRO A 191 -6.05 -12.12 -2.44
CA PRO A 191 -6.03 -10.87 -1.69
C PRO A 191 -5.64 -9.68 -2.56
N ILE A 192 -6.04 -8.49 -2.13
CA ILE A 192 -5.67 -7.20 -2.75
C ILE A 192 -4.84 -6.42 -1.74
N TRP A 193 -3.69 -5.91 -2.17
CA TRP A 193 -2.81 -5.05 -1.37
C TRP A 193 -2.81 -3.64 -1.95
N ASP A 194 -2.87 -2.65 -1.06
CA ASP A 194 -2.60 -1.26 -1.40
C ASP A 194 -1.16 -0.94 -1.03
N THR A 195 -0.24 -1.10 -1.99
CA THR A 195 1.20 -0.99 -1.74
C THR A 195 1.69 0.45 -1.68
N GLU A 196 0.84 1.42 -2.02
CA GLU A 196 1.11 2.83 -1.76
C GLU A 196 -0.16 3.69 -1.61
N VAL A 197 -0.25 4.43 -0.50
CA VAL A 197 -1.23 5.51 -0.33
C VAL A 197 -0.65 6.69 0.46
N ASN A 198 -0.97 7.90 0.00
CA ASN A 198 -0.77 9.18 0.68
C ASN A 198 -1.69 10.27 0.10
N TYR A 199 -1.57 11.49 0.61
CA TYR A 199 -2.36 12.66 0.27
C TYR A 199 -1.48 13.90 0.30
N GLY A 200 -1.85 14.93 -0.48
CA GLY A 200 -1.08 16.16 -0.54
C GLY A 200 0.15 16.12 -1.46
N LEU A 201 0.11 15.28 -2.50
CA LEU A 201 1.21 15.20 -3.45
C LEU A 201 1.44 16.53 -4.19
N ARG A 202 2.70 16.79 -4.58
CA ARG A 202 3.11 17.93 -5.42
C ARG A 202 2.68 19.29 -4.85
N GLY A 203 3.18 19.58 -3.65
CA GLY A 203 3.05 20.88 -2.98
C GLY A 203 1.68 21.17 -2.39
N TYR A 204 0.74 20.22 -2.43
CA TYR A 204 -0.55 20.42 -1.76
C TYR A 204 -0.43 20.03 -0.28
N GLU A 205 -0.45 21.01 0.62
CA GLU A 205 -0.33 20.72 2.04
C GLU A 205 -1.61 20.12 2.62
N VAL A 206 -1.48 18.99 3.33
CA VAL A 206 -2.53 18.50 4.22
C VAL A 206 -2.32 19.18 5.58
N PRO A 207 -3.31 19.96 6.08
CA PRO A 207 -3.13 20.66 7.35
C PRO A 207 -2.77 19.69 8.48
N GLN A 208 -1.84 20.09 9.36
CA GLN A 208 -1.38 19.27 10.50
C GLN A 208 -2.54 18.70 11.33
N SER A 209 -3.60 19.49 11.54
CA SER A 209 -4.81 19.08 12.26
C SER A 209 -5.61 17.95 11.59
N LYS A 210 -5.33 17.60 10.34
CA LYS A 210 -6.01 16.56 9.55
C LYS A 210 -5.17 15.29 9.35
N ILE A 211 -3.85 15.33 9.58
CA ILE A 211 -2.95 14.21 9.31
C ILE A 211 -3.40 12.94 10.04
N ALA A 212 -3.70 13.02 11.34
CA ALA A 212 -4.16 11.86 12.10
C ALA A 212 -5.47 11.27 11.55
N ALA A 213 -6.39 12.12 11.07
CA ALA A 213 -7.62 11.66 10.42
C ALA A 213 -7.32 10.96 9.09
N TYR A 214 -6.36 11.45 8.31
CA TYR A 214 -6.03 10.91 7.00
C TYR A 214 -5.35 9.54 7.09
N VAL A 215 -4.39 9.41 8.01
CA VAL A 215 -3.74 8.12 8.33
C VAL A 215 -4.80 7.15 8.84
N GLY A 216 -5.52 7.50 9.90
CA GLY A 216 -6.53 6.64 10.51
C GLY A 216 -7.61 6.13 9.57
N GLN A 217 -8.22 7.03 8.80
CA GLN A 217 -9.26 6.66 7.85
C GLN A 217 -8.72 5.75 6.75
N SER A 218 -7.46 5.89 6.35
CA SER A 218 -6.87 5.03 5.32
C SER A 218 -6.86 3.56 5.76
N PHE A 219 -6.40 3.27 6.97
CA PHE A 219 -6.37 1.89 7.47
C PHE A 219 -7.76 1.35 7.82
N LEU A 220 -8.64 2.18 8.38
CA LEU A 220 -10.02 1.79 8.68
C LEU A 220 -10.85 1.47 7.43
N GLU A 221 -10.74 2.29 6.38
CA GLU A 221 -11.41 2.00 5.11
C GLU A 221 -10.80 0.76 4.45
N SER A 222 -9.49 0.54 4.55
CA SER A 222 -8.85 -0.68 4.03
C SER A 222 -9.42 -1.93 4.72
N ARG A 223 -9.58 -1.89 6.05
CA ARG A 223 -10.21 -2.98 6.81
C ARG A 223 -11.66 -3.21 6.39
N LYS A 224 -12.46 -2.15 6.25
CA LYS A 224 -13.87 -2.21 5.81
C LYS A 224 -14.01 -2.74 4.38
N GLN A 225 -13.07 -2.41 3.51
CA GLN A 225 -13.02 -2.86 2.12
C GLN A 225 -12.40 -4.26 1.94
N LYS A 226 -11.91 -4.88 3.02
CA LYS A 226 -11.18 -6.15 3.02
C LYS A 226 -9.94 -6.10 2.11
N ILE A 227 -9.24 -4.97 2.12
CA ILE A 227 -7.88 -4.87 1.59
C ILE A 227 -6.96 -5.58 2.59
N ALA A 228 -6.16 -6.52 2.10
CA ALA A 228 -5.39 -7.42 2.95
C ALA A 228 -4.18 -6.72 3.58
N ARG A 229 -3.50 -5.83 2.83
CA ARG A 229 -2.39 -5.01 3.31
C ARG A 229 -2.46 -3.60 2.76
N THR A 230 -1.99 -2.63 3.53
CA THR A 230 -1.93 -1.23 3.12
C THR A 230 -0.63 -0.61 3.62
N TYR A 231 0.10 0.05 2.75
CA TYR A 231 1.37 0.69 3.06
C TYR A 231 1.22 2.20 2.93
N TRP A 232 1.60 2.93 3.99
CA TRP A 232 1.68 4.38 3.93
C TRP A 232 2.96 4.77 3.22
N TYR A 233 2.84 5.51 2.13
CA TYR A 233 4.00 6.01 1.41
C TYR A 233 4.22 7.48 1.76
N ILE A 234 5.09 7.87 2.69
CA ILE A 234 6.33 7.17 3.03
C ILE A 234 6.79 7.44 4.46
N TRP A 235 7.61 6.53 4.99
CA TRP A 235 8.42 6.74 6.18
C TRP A 235 9.77 7.37 5.83
N GLY A 236 10.07 8.56 6.34
CA GLY A 236 11.34 9.24 6.09
C GLY A 236 11.24 10.76 6.12
N PRO A 237 12.33 11.46 5.74
CA PRO A 237 12.32 12.90 5.57
C PRO A 237 11.41 13.32 4.40
N GLU A 238 11.04 14.60 4.38
CA GLU A 238 10.37 15.19 3.23
C GLU A 238 11.27 15.11 2.00
N ILE A 239 10.69 14.69 0.86
CA ILE A 239 11.38 14.70 -0.43
C ILE A 239 10.88 15.90 -1.22
N VAL A 240 11.79 16.83 -1.48
CA VAL A 240 11.56 18.05 -2.25
C VAL A 240 12.08 17.86 -3.66
N TYR A 241 11.28 18.20 -4.65
CA TYR A 241 11.62 18.16 -6.07
C TYR A 241 11.32 19.52 -6.68
N GLU A 242 12.33 20.15 -7.30
CA GLU A 242 12.22 21.49 -7.89
C GLU A 242 11.58 22.51 -6.92
N GLY A 243 12.05 22.51 -5.66
CA GLY A 243 11.54 23.40 -4.61
C GLY A 243 10.16 23.05 -4.05
N THR A 244 9.55 21.94 -4.48
CA THR A 244 8.19 21.54 -4.05
C THR A 244 8.18 20.19 -3.32
N PRO A 245 7.52 20.07 -2.14
CA PRO A 245 7.28 18.78 -1.50
C PRO A 245 6.55 17.81 -2.45
N LEU A 246 7.18 16.68 -2.77
CA LEU A 246 6.68 15.78 -3.80
C LEU A 246 5.66 14.77 -3.26
N LEU A 247 5.96 14.19 -2.10
CA LEU A 247 5.35 12.95 -1.62
C LEU A 247 4.19 13.12 -0.62
N GLY A 248 3.74 14.35 -0.38
CA GLY A 248 2.66 14.60 0.55
C GLY A 248 3.08 14.37 2.01
N VAL A 249 2.20 13.79 2.81
CA VAL A 249 2.43 13.63 4.26
C VAL A 249 3.50 12.56 4.55
N THR A 250 4.73 13.00 4.81
CA THR A 250 5.80 12.12 5.26
C THR A 250 5.68 11.80 6.75
N ILE A 251 5.93 10.54 7.10
CA ILE A 251 5.88 10.07 8.48
C ILE A 251 7.31 9.77 8.96
N LYS A 252 7.67 10.26 10.14
CA LYS A 252 8.92 9.93 10.83
C LYS A 252 8.69 10.08 12.32
N SER A 253 9.58 9.53 13.14
CA SER A 253 9.52 9.67 14.60
C SER A 253 9.27 11.12 15.01
N GLY A 254 8.28 11.33 15.88
CA GLY A 254 7.88 12.65 16.39
C GLY A 254 6.85 13.41 15.53
N THR A 255 6.38 12.88 14.40
CA THR A 255 5.29 13.52 13.63
C THR A 255 3.92 13.04 14.08
N THR A 256 2.90 13.91 13.97
CA THR A 256 1.48 13.55 14.18
C THR A 256 1.06 12.32 13.37
N GLY A 257 1.66 12.12 12.18
CA GLY A 257 1.39 10.95 11.34
C GLY A 257 1.96 9.67 11.94
N ALA A 258 3.13 9.71 12.58
CA ALA A 258 3.74 8.55 13.23
C ALA A 258 2.91 8.09 14.43
N ASP A 259 2.49 9.03 15.27
CA ASP A 259 1.61 8.72 16.42
C ASP A 259 0.29 8.10 15.94
N ALA A 260 -0.33 8.71 14.91
CA ALA A 260 -1.56 8.19 14.35
C ALA A 260 -1.40 6.80 13.71
N PHE A 261 -0.27 6.55 13.04
CA PHE A 261 0.06 5.26 12.45
C PHE A 261 0.29 4.19 13.53
N ALA A 262 1.02 4.51 14.59
CA ALA A 262 1.25 3.62 15.73
C ALA A 262 -0.07 3.27 16.44
N GLN A 263 -0.93 4.28 16.70
CA GLN A 263 -2.19 4.04 17.40
C GLN A 263 -3.18 3.27 16.54
N ILE A 264 -3.31 3.59 15.25
CA ILE A 264 -4.24 2.83 14.40
C ILE A 264 -3.76 1.39 14.19
N SER A 265 -2.44 1.16 14.09
CA SER A 265 -1.88 -0.19 14.03
C SER A 265 -2.27 -0.97 15.29
N THR A 266 -2.04 -0.39 16.48
CA THR A 266 -2.42 -1.00 17.76
C THR A 266 -3.92 -1.29 17.86
N TRP A 267 -4.77 -0.38 17.39
CA TRP A 267 -6.23 -0.57 17.42
C TRP A 267 -6.69 -1.69 16.50
N LEU A 268 -5.97 -1.96 15.41
CA LEU A 268 -6.34 -2.93 14.39
C LEU A 268 -5.63 -4.28 14.55
N SER A 269 -4.48 -4.35 15.23
CA SER A 269 -3.78 -5.60 15.54
C SER A 269 -4.69 -6.59 16.26
N ASP A 270 -4.71 -7.82 15.77
CA ASP A 270 -5.46 -8.96 16.32
C ASP A 270 -6.96 -8.72 16.52
N THR A 271 -7.55 -7.80 15.75
CA THR A 271 -8.98 -7.48 15.86
C THR A 271 -9.71 -7.66 14.53
N ALA A 272 -10.71 -8.53 14.52
CA ALA A 272 -11.59 -8.68 13.38
C ALA A 272 -12.65 -7.57 13.40
N MET A 273 -12.78 -6.84 12.29
CA MET A 273 -13.93 -5.95 12.10
C MET A 273 -15.16 -6.80 11.82
N SER A 274 -16.03 -6.97 12.82
CA SER A 274 -17.19 -7.87 12.73
C SER A 274 -18.39 -7.20 12.07
N LYS A 275 -18.60 -5.90 12.34
CA LYS A 275 -19.70 -5.14 11.76
C LYS A 275 -19.27 -3.70 11.52
N CYS A 276 -19.58 -3.16 10.36
CA CYS A 276 -19.44 -1.73 10.14
C CYS A 276 -20.67 -1.14 9.44
N LEU A 277 -21.20 -0.07 10.02
CA LEU A 277 -22.33 0.67 9.48
C LEU A 277 -21.85 2.04 9.00
N THR A 278 -22.27 2.40 7.78
CA THR A 278 -22.13 3.77 7.27
C THR A 278 -23.52 4.37 7.12
N LYS A 279 -23.83 5.41 7.90
CA LYS A 279 -25.08 6.18 7.77
C LYS A 279 -24.72 7.61 7.36
N SER A 280 -25.08 7.98 6.12
CA SER A 280 -24.64 9.24 5.51
C SER A 280 -23.11 9.37 5.57
N ARG A 281 -22.59 10.35 6.30
CA ARG A 281 -21.14 10.58 6.50
C ARG A 281 -20.51 9.82 7.65
N LEU A 282 -21.30 9.25 8.57
CA LEU A 282 -20.82 8.60 9.79
C LEU A 282 -20.52 7.13 9.53
N ASN A 283 -19.31 6.71 9.87
CA ASN A 283 -18.92 5.31 10.03
C ASN A 283 -18.92 4.94 11.51
N TYR A 284 -19.40 3.75 11.79
CA TYR A 284 -19.43 3.15 13.12
C TYR A 284 -19.15 1.67 12.97
N CYS A 285 -17.92 1.27 13.29
CA CYS A 285 -17.46 -0.11 13.13
C CYS A 285 -17.14 -0.74 14.49
N ARG A 286 -17.65 -1.94 14.70
CA ARG A 286 -17.34 -2.80 15.84
C ARG A 286 -16.18 -3.72 15.47
N PHE A 287 -15.28 -3.89 16.44
CA PHE A 287 -14.20 -4.85 16.38
C PHE A 287 -14.32 -5.74 17.61
N ASP A 288 -14.36 -7.04 17.37
CA ASP A 288 -14.39 -8.02 18.44
C ASP A 288 -12.95 -8.49 18.70
N LYS A 289 -12.54 -8.41 19.96
CA LYS A 289 -11.38 -9.09 20.54
C LYS A 289 -11.91 -10.22 21.44
N ALA A 290 -11.13 -11.27 21.65
CA ALA A 290 -11.51 -12.39 22.52
C ALA A 290 -12.02 -11.89 23.90
N ASP A 291 -11.33 -10.90 24.47
CA ASP A 291 -11.59 -10.40 25.84
C ASP A 291 -11.98 -8.92 25.89
N ALA A 292 -12.17 -8.25 24.75
CA ALA A 292 -12.44 -6.81 24.72
C ALA A 292 -13.41 -6.40 23.61
N ARG A 293 -14.29 -5.45 23.94
CA ARG A 293 -15.16 -4.79 22.96
C ARG A 293 -14.57 -3.43 22.63
N GLN A 294 -14.38 -3.16 21.34
CA GLN A 294 -14.11 -1.81 20.89
C GLN A 294 -15.00 -1.43 19.71
N THR A 295 -15.36 -0.15 19.67
CA THR A 295 -16.06 0.45 18.55
C THR A 295 -15.25 1.65 18.08
N ILE A 296 -15.03 1.79 16.78
CA ILE A 296 -14.39 2.97 16.20
C ILE A 296 -15.42 3.73 15.36
N ALA A 297 -15.54 5.04 15.61
CA ALA A 297 -16.42 5.92 14.85
C ALA A 297 -15.67 7.12 14.27
N TRP A 298 -16.05 7.52 13.05
CA TRP A 298 -15.52 8.70 12.37
C TRP A 298 -16.48 9.18 11.30
N THR A 299 -16.35 10.43 10.87
CA THR A 299 -17.04 10.94 9.68
C THR A 299 -16.10 11.01 8.47
N HIS A 300 -16.61 10.80 7.26
CA HIS A 300 -15.86 11.08 6.03
C HIS A 300 -15.53 12.58 5.89
N PHE A 301 -16.41 13.45 6.40
CA PHE A 301 -16.27 14.90 6.40
C PHE A 301 -17.23 15.52 7.43
N GLY A 302 -16.92 16.74 7.88
CA GLY A 302 -17.71 17.45 8.88
C GLY A 302 -17.81 16.69 10.20
N THR A 303 -18.93 16.82 10.90
CA THR A 303 -19.18 16.18 12.19
C THR A 303 -20.51 15.43 12.21
N ALA A 304 -20.68 14.55 13.19
CA ALA A 304 -21.94 13.87 13.47
C ALA A 304 -22.07 13.62 14.98
N LYS A 305 -23.31 13.64 15.48
CA LYS A 305 -23.62 13.21 16.85
C LYS A 305 -23.74 11.70 16.89
N ILE A 306 -23.14 11.06 17.90
CA ILE A 306 -23.27 9.62 18.16
C ILE A 306 -23.62 9.38 19.62
N ARG A 307 -24.31 8.26 19.86
CA ARG A 307 -24.55 7.75 21.20
C ARG A 307 -23.39 6.81 21.58
N VAL A 308 -22.74 7.08 22.70
CA VAL A 308 -21.64 6.26 23.23
C VAL A 308 -22.12 4.82 23.45
N PRO A 309 -21.39 3.79 23.01
CA PRO A 309 -21.76 2.39 23.24
C PRO A 309 -22.03 2.11 24.72
N THR A 310 -22.95 1.20 25.02
CA THR A 310 -23.34 0.88 26.40
C THR A 310 -22.21 0.34 27.27
N PHE A 311 -21.19 -0.26 26.67
CA PHE A 311 -20.03 -0.80 27.36
C PHE A 311 -18.89 0.22 27.55
N ALA A 312 -18.92 1.34 26.81
CA ALA A 312 -17.74 2.20 26.70
C ALA A 312 -17.69 3.25 27.81
N THR A 313 -16.59 3.23 28.56
CA THR A 313 -16.24 4.23 29.57
C THR A 313 -15.14 5.16 29.10
N THR A 314 -14.43 4.80 28.03
CA THR A 314 -13.29 5.56 27.51
C THR A 314 -13.43 5.83 26.02
N ALA A 315 -13.04 7.04 25.60
CA ALA A 315 -12.97 7.46 24.20
C ALA A 315 -11.58 8.01 23.89
N CYS A 316 -10.85 7.38 22.96
CA CYS A 316 -9.51 7.77 22.55
C CYS A 316 -9.47 8.21 21.09
N THR A 317 -8.66 9.23 20.79
CA THR A 317 -8.33 9.65 19.42
C THR A 317 -6.93 9.17 19.00
N LEU A 318 -6.64 9.22 17.71
CA LEU A 318 -5.37 8.74 17.14
C LEU A 318 -4.12 9.57 17.50
N ASN A 319 -4.29 10.73 18.12
CA ASN A 319 -3.19 11.52 18.68
C ASN A 319 -2.90 11.17 20.16
N GLY A 320 -3.30 9.98 20.61
CA GLY A 320 -3.08 9.49 21.97
C GLY A 320 -3.97 10.10 23.06
N LYS A 321 -4.83 11.09 22.74
CA LYS A 321 -5.71 11.71 23.73
C LYS A 321 -6.90 10.80 24.05
N CYS A 322 -7.05 10.43 25.31
CA CYS A 322 -8.20 9.69 25.83
C CYS A 322 -8.99 10.55 26.82
N LYS A 323 -10.30 10.30 26.91
CA LYS A 323 -11.17 10.91 27.92
C LYS A 323 -12.23 9.91 28.39
N SER A 324 -12.65 10.05 29.64
CA SER A 324 -13.80 9.32 30.16
C SER A 324 -15.09 9.77 29.46
N VAL A 325 -15.97 8.82 29.18
CA VAL A 325 -17.28 9.05 28.56
C VAL A 325 -18.34 8.25 29.30
N ARG A 326 -19.54 8.83 29.41
CA ARG A 326 -20.68 8.14 30.02
C ARG A 326 -21.37 7.25 28.97
N PRO A 327 -21.62 5.96 29.25
CA PRO A 327 -22.43 5.12 28.38
C PRO A 327 -23.77 5.77 28.01
N LYS A 328 -24.22 5.59 26.77
CA LYS A 328 -25.46 6.17 26.21
C LYS A 328 -25.51 7.72 26.11
N SER A 329 -24.48 8.43 26.57
CA SER A 329 -24.38 9.88 26.36
C SER A 329 -24.21 10.22 24.87
N LEU A 330 -24.55 11.45 24.50
CA LEU A 330 -24.41 11.95 23.15
C LEU A 330 -23.14 12.76 23.02
N ILE A 331 -22.29 12.43 22.06
CA ILE A 331 -21.05 13.16 21.78
C ILE A 331 -20.92 13.48 20.30
N VAL A 332 -20.09 14.46 19.96
CA VAL A 332 -19.78 14.83 18.57
C VAL A 332 -18.49 14.13 18.14
N VAL A 333 -18.53 13.45 17.00
CA VAL A 333 -17.36 12.91 16.33
C VAL A 333 -17.14 13.61 14.99
N GLY A 334 -15.87 13.76 14.62
CA GLY A 334 -15.44 14.36 13.37
C GLY A 334 -14.67 13.37 12.49
N MET A 335 -13.81 13.92 11.64
CA MET A 335 -13.00 13.12 10.73
C MET A 335 -11.95 12.26 11.44
N THR A 336 -11.39 12.73 12.56
CA THR A 336 -10.42 11.94 13.33
C THR A 336 -11.16 10.78 14.00
N PRO A 337 -10.75 9.52 13.73
CA PRO A 337 -11.34 8.36 14.38
C PRO A 337 -11.28 8.41 15.90
N VAL A 338 -12.39 8.00 16.52
CA VAL A 338 -12.53 7.85 17.97
C VAL A 338 -12.80 6.38 18.28
N LYS A 339 -11.92 5.77 19.08
CA LYS A 339 -12.11 4.43 19.65
C LYS A 339 -12.86 4.53 20.97
N PHE A 340 -13.94 3.79 21.10
CA PHE A 340 -14.69 3.54 22.33
C PHE A 340 -14.33 2.16 22.87
N SER A 341 -13.90 2.09 24.13
CA SER A 341 -13.56 0.86 24.83
C SER A 341 -13.93 0.94 26.31
N THR A 342 -13.81 -0.16 27.02
CA THR A 342 -13.56 -0.17 28.47
C THR A 342 -12.10 0.24 28.73
N GLU A 343 -11.78 0.65 29.95
CA GLU A 343 -10.37 0.81 30.38
C GLU A 343 -9.61 -0.52 30.30
#